data_AF-A0A958FZ35-F1
#
_entry.id   AF-A0A958FZ35-F1
#
_cell.length_a   1.000
_cell.length_b   1.000
_cell.length_c   1.000
_cell.angle_alpha   90.00
_cell.angle_beta   90.00
_cell.angle_gamma   90.00
#
_symmetry.space_group_name_H-M   'P 1'
#
loop_
_entity.id
_entity.type
_entity.pdbx_description
1 polymer ?
#
loop_
_entity_poly.entity_id
_entity_poly.type
_entity_poly.pdbx_seq_one_letter_code
_entity_poly.pdbx_strand_id
1 'polypeptide(L)'
;MFKLLKKKIFIGLLLVLLTSCVCFDRPACAEFIPRQGLDGEDHSATADEDWGSGGFRGPSEDSVSYHSAHEHSSEQVKHPTKQSKKRKISSNFFMRYRKDFIDLCDGLKRDGRQEVAFAILELNSEKDKECTACRPLLRTFAAACKPNKKSTRKLKHSADHKKEPEAINHQAVFRQRLPNLAVIDNALQLFRKIGDDVDGEFLPDVLQAFDRMQQILTWEKGRTAGEVEYFSTLTTYMDAPLKDYRRRLKRQEEAKGLQQANQESL
;
A
#
# COMPACT_ATOMS: atom_id res chain seq x y z
N MET A 1 -49.42 11.43 -22.86
CA MET A 1 -48.90 12.80 -22.65
C MET A 1 -47.90 12.95 -21.50
N PHE A 2 -47.93 12.14 -20.43
CA PHE A 2 -47.04 12.30 -19.25
C PHE A 2 -45.52 12.07 -19.48
N LYS A 3 -45.10 11.38 -20.56
CA LYS A 3 -43.66 11.12 -20.83
C LYS A 3 -42.91 12.34 -21.38
N LEU A 4 -43.61 13.31 -21.97
CA LEU A 4 -42.99 14.52 -22.53
C LEU A 4 -42.71 15.59 -21.47
N LEU A 5 -43.45 15.60 -20.35
CA LEU A 5 -43.25 16.58 -19.28
C LEU A 5 -41.98 16.31 -18.46
N LYS A 6 -41.62 15.04 -18.23
CA LYS A 6 -40.43 14.68 -17.44
C LYS A 6 -39.10 15.08 -18.11
N LYS A 7 -39.04 15.12 -19.45
CA LYS A 7 -37.83 15.52 -20.19
C LYS A 7 -37.52 17.02 -20.08
N LYS A 8 -38.55 17.88 -20.03
CA LYS A 8 -38.33 19.34 -19.96
C LYS A 8 -37.83 19.79 -18.57
N ILE A 9 -38.29 19.14 -17.50
CA ILE A 9 -37.87 19.48 -16.13
C ILE A 9 -36.39 19.10 -15.91
N PHE A 10 -35.94 17.98 -16.49
CA PHE A 10 -34.55 17.52 -16.31
C PHE A 10 -33.52 18.42 -17.01
N ILE A 11 -33.87 19.00 -18.16
CA ILE A 11 -32.98 19.93 -18.90
C ILE A 11 -32.87 21.27 -18.16
N GLY A 12 -33.97 21.76 -17.56
CA GLY A 12 -33.95 22.99 -16.76
C GLY A 12 -33.06 22.89 -15.52
N LEU A 13 -33.12 21.75 -14.81
CA LEU A 13 -32.30 21.56 -13.61
C LEU A 13 -30.80 21.44 -13.93
N LEU A 14 -30.44 20.85 -15.07
CA LEU A 14 -29.05 20.70 -15.50
C LEU A 14 -28.42 22.06 -15.88
N LEU A 15 -29.20 22.97 -16.48
CA LEU A 15 -28.74 24.32 -16.83
C LEU A 15 -28.49 25.20 -15.59
N VAL A 16 -29.33 25.09 -14.56
CA VAL A 16 -29.13 25.83 -13.30
C VAL A 16 -27.86 25.37 -12.58
N LEU A 17 -27.57 24.06 -12.57
CA LEU A 17 -26.36 23.51 -11.94
C LEU A 17 -25.08 23.89 -12.69
N LEU A 18 -25.13 24.03 -14.01
CA LEU A 18 -23.97 24.44 -14.81
C LEU A 18 -23.64 25.93 -14.66
N THR A 19 -24.64 26.79 -14.42
CA THR A 19 -24.39 28.23 -14.18
C THR A 19 -23.80 28.53 -12.80
N SER A 20 -23.94 27.64 -11.82
CA SER A 20 -23.37 27.81 -10.48
C SER A 20 -21.87 27.44 -10.34
N CYS A 21 -21.22 26.96 -11.40
CA CYS A 21 -19.80 26.56 -11.35
C CYS A 21 -18.81 27.57 -11.97
N VAL A 22 -19.23 28.79 -12.33
CA VAL A 22 -18.38 29.76 -13.06
C VAL A 22 -17.69 30.80 -12.14
N CYS A 23 -17.52 30.50 -10.84
CA CYS A 23 -16.80 31.40 -9.92
C CYS A 23 -15.76 30.64 -9.07
N PHE A 24 -14.72 30.09 -9.70
CA PHE A 24 -13.52 29.67 -8.97
C PHE A 24 -12.26 29.86 -9.82
N ASP A 25 -12.06 31.09 -10.30
CA ASP A 25 -10.77 31.51 -10.84
C ASP A 25 -10.44 32.90 -10.27
N ARG A 26 -9.75 32.90 -9.13
CA ARG A 26 -9.14 34.10 -8.54
C ARG A 26 -7.81 33.71 -7.88
N PRO A 27 -6.66 34.05 -8.48
CA PRO A 27 -5.36 33.88 -7.86
C PRO A 27 -4.99 35.17 -7.12
N ALA A 28 -5.29 35.26 -5.82
CA ALA A 28 -4.75 36.32 -4.97
C ALA A 28 -4.97 35.98 -3.49
N CYS A 29 -4.03 35.25 -2.89
CA CYS A 29 -3.69 35.34 -1.47
C CYS A 29 -2.25 34.82 -1.31
N ALA A 30 -1.28 35.67 -1.65
CA ALA A 30 0.07 35.54 -1.14
C ALA A 30 0.05 36.14 0.28
N GLU A 31 -0.21 35.31 1.28
CA GLU A 31 0.03 35.68 2.67
C GLU A 31 1.53 35.61 2.95
N PHE A 32 2.08 36.81 3.08
CA PHE A 32 3.40 37.16 3.55
C PHE A 32 3.54 36.69 5.01
N ILE A 33 4.21 35.56 5.25
CA ILE A 33 4.61 35.15 6.60
C ILE A 33 5.92 35.86 6.94
N PRO A 34 5.95 36.78 7.93
CA PRO A 34 7.19 37.37 8.38
C PRO A 34 8.05 36.31 9.07
N ARG A 35 9.24 36.06 8.51
CA ARG A 35 10.35 35.39 9.20
C ARG A 35 10.75 36.27 10.37
N GLN A 36 10.31 35.92 11.58
CA GLN A 36 10.95 36.41 12.79
C GLN A 36 12.26 35.63 12.98
N GLY A 37 13.36 36.38 13.05
CA GLY A 37 14.64 35.89 13.50
C GLY A 37 14.54 35.41 14.94
N LEU A 38 15.14 34.27 15.21
CA LEU A 38 15.57 33.92 16.55
C LEU A 38 17.09 33.99 16.53
N ASP A 39 17.55 35.12 17.06
CA ASP A 39 18.91 35.35 17.50
C ASP A 39 19.27 34.32 18.58
N GLY A 40 20.57 34.03 18.64
CA GLY A 40 21.11 32.97 19.48
C GLY A 40 21.02 33.23 20.98
N GLU A 41 20.93 32.13 21.72
CA GLU A 41 21.34 32.05 23.11
C GLU A 41 22.23 30.82 23.30
N ASP A 42 23.51 31.09 23.48
CA ASP A 42 24.49 30.19 24.07
C ASP A 42 24.11 29.95 25.53
N HIS A 43 23.69 28.73 25.87
CA HIS A 43 23.66 28.26 27.25
C HIS A 43 24.46 26.97 27.39
N SER A 44 25.74 27.15 27.70
CA SER A 44 26.53 26.24 28.49
C SER A 44 25.92 26.11 29.89
N ALA A 45 25.42 24.94 30.26
CA ALA A 45 25.18 24.57 31.65
C ALA A 45 25.37 23.06 31.81
N THR A 46 26.46 22.74 32.51
CA THR A 46 26.80 21.46 33.13
C THR A 46 25.79 21.14 34.23
N ALA A 47 25.24 19.92 34.24
CA ALA A 47 24.68 19.33 35.45
C ALA A 47 24.80 17.81 35.36
N ASP A 48 25.68 17.27 36.20
CA ASP A 48 25.72 15.87 36.60
C ASP A 48 24.39 15.49 37.25
N GLU A 49 23.65 14.55 36.65
CA GLU A 49 22.54 13.88 37.34
C GLU A 49 22.82 12.38 37.46
N ASP A 50 23.09 12.02 38.71
CA ASP A 50 23.26 10.71 39.30
C ASP A 50 21.97 9.88 39.17
N TRP A 51 21.96 8.91 38.26
CA TRP A 51 20.84 7.96 38.12
C TRP A 51 20.97 6.86 39.17
N GLY A 52 20.40 7.15 40.34
CA GLY A 52 20.22 6.21 41.43
C GLY A 52 19.58 4.90 40.98
N SER A 53 20.18 3.80 41.44
CA SER A 53 19.74 2.43 41.24
C SER A 53 18.44 2.15 42.01
N GLY A 54 17.30 2.38 41.35
CA GLY A 54 15.98 2.01 41.83
C GLY A 54 15.63 0.56 41.46
N GLY A 55 15.80 -0.36 42.40
CA GLY A 55 15.39 -1.76 42.26
C GLY A 55 13.88 -1.89 42.12
N PHE A 56 13.41 -2.20 40.90
CA PHE A 56 12.03 -2.58 40.64
C PHE A 56 11.85 -4.08 40.96
N ARG A 57 11.24 -4.39 42.11
CA ARG A 57 10.62 -5.69 42.37
C ARG A 57 9.35 -5.80 41.53
N GLY A 58 9.42 -6.56 40.45
CA GLY A 58 8.24 -6.96 39.68
C GLY A 58 7.36 -7.92 40.50
N PRO A 59 6.02 -7.82 40.40
CA PRO A 59 5.11 -8.74 41.05
C PRO A 59 5.15 -10.12 40.38
N SER A 60 4.99 -11.12 41.25
CA SER A 60 4.97 -12.55 41.03
C SER A 60 4.03 -13.03 39.92
N GLU A 61 4.49 -14.07 39.24
CA GLU A 61 3.79 -14.83 38.21
C GLU A 61 2.61 -15.62 38.81
N ASP A 62 1.41 -15.06 38.76
CA ASP A 62 0.18 -15.85 38.92
C ASP A 62 -0.32 -16.29 37.54
N SER A 63 -0.13 -17.58 37.31
CA SER A 63 -0.48 -18.35 36.13
C SER A 63 -1.99 -18.59 36.07
N VAL A 64 -2.71 -17.73 35.33
CA VAL A 64 -4.13 -17.97 35.01
C VAL A 64 -4.22 -18.76 33.71
N SER A 65 -4.39 -20.08 33.84
CA SER A 65 -4.72 -20.99 32.73
C SER A 65 -6.18 -20.75 32.29
N TYR A 66 -6.37 -20.05 31.17
CA TYR A 66 -7.66 -19.93 30.50
C TYR A 66 -7.83 -21.10 29.50
N HIS A 67 -8.49 -22.18 29.94
CA HIS A 67 -9.04 -23.18 29.04
C HIS A 67 -10.35 -22.65 28.43
N SER A 68 -10.28 -21.98 27.28
CA SER A 68 -11.46 -21.71 26.45
C SER A 68 -11.81 -22.94 25.60
N ALA A 69 -12.79 -23.70 26.07
CA ALA A 69 -13.48 -24.71 25.28
C ALA A 69 -14.47 -24.01 24.32
N HIS A 70 -14.04 -23.75 23.09
CA HIS A 70 -14.93 -23.38 21.99
C HIS A 70 -15.25 -24.63 21.17
N GLU A 71 -16.30 -25.34 21.56
CA GLU A 71 -16.98 -26.30 20.67
C GLU A 71 -17.78 -25.52 19.63
N HIS A 72 -17.16 -25.26 18.47
CA HIS A 72 -17.86 -24.77 17.29
C HIS A 72 -18.57 -25.93 16.58
N SER A 73 -19.77 -26.28 17.06
CA SER A 73 -20.73 -27.07 16.28
C SER A 73 -21.19 -26.22 15.09
N SER A 74 -20.62 -26.50 13.92
CA SER A 74 -20.92 -25.81 12.66
C SER A 74 -21.92 -26.62 11.86
N GLU A 75 -23.20 -26.54 12.22
CA GLU A 75 -24.29 -27.12 11.44
C GLU A 75 -24.47 -26.28 10.16
N GLN A 76 -23.82 -26.72 9.08
CA GLN A 76 -23.84 -26.03 7.79
C GLN A 76 -25.19 -26.20 7.11
N VAL A 77 -26.10 -25.25 7.36
CA VAL A 77 -27.32 -25.07 6.57
C VAL A 77 -26.91 -24.67 5.14
N LYS A 78 -26.91 -25.66 4.23
CA LYS A 78 -26.66 -25.45 2.78
C LYS A 78 -27.89 -24.79 2.14
N HIS A 79 -28.00 -23.47 2.25
CA HIS A 79 -28.94 -22.72 1.41
C HIS A 79 -28.40 -22.66 -0.05
N PRO A 80 -29.22 -23.02 -1.05
CA PRO A 80 -28.86 -22.88 -2.46
C PRO A 80 -28.87 -21.39 -2.84
N THR A 81 -27.74 -20.71 -2.61
CA THR A 81 -27.53 -19.35 -3.09
C THR A 81 -27.33 -19.39 -4.60
N LYS A 82 -28.27 -18.82 -5.36
CA LYS A 82 -28.08 -18.48 -6.77
C LYS A 82 -26.83 -17.59 -6.87
N GLN A 83 -25.69 -18.18 -7.20
CA GLN A 83 -24.43 -17.45 -7.36
C GLN A 83 -24.59 -16.48 -8.54
N SER A 84 -24.91 -15.22 -8.23
CA SER A 84 -24.75 -14.12 -9.18
C SER A 84 -23.31 -14.18 -9.71
N LYS A 85 -23.14 -14.27 -11.03
CA LYS A 85 -21.81 -14.31 -11.67
C LYS A 85 -20.98 -13.14 -11.15
N LYS A 86 -20.03 -13.41 -10.25
CA LYS A 86 -19.15 -12.38 -9.68
C LYS A 86 -18.45 -11.68 -10.84
N ARG A 87 -18.59 -10.36 -10.92
CA ARG A 87 -17.84 -9.55 -11.88
C ARG A 87 -16.37 -9.66 -11.52
N LYS A 88 -15.51 -9.90 -12.51
CA LYS A 88 -14.08 -10.04 -12.30
C LYS A 88 -13.42 -8.69 -12.53
N ILE A 89 -12.45 -8.33 -11.68
CA ILE A 89 -11.57 -7.20 -11.93
C ILE A 89 -10.90 -7.41 -13.29
N SER A 90 -10.97 -6.38 -14.14
CA SER A 90 -10.29 -6.40 -15.43
C SER A 90 -8.78 -6.54 -15.22
N SER A 91 -8.13 -7.40 -15.99
CA SER A 91 -6.66 -7.49 -16.00
C SER A 91 -5.98 -6.15 -16.31
N ASN A 92 -6.68 -5.23 -16.97
CA ASN A 92 -6.20 -3.91 -17.31
C ASN A 92 -6.37 -2.87 -16.19
N PHE A 93 -7.03 -3.22 -15.08
CA PHE A 93 -7.22 -2.29 -13.97
C PHE A 93 -5.88 -1.78 -13.43
N PHE A 94 -4.99 -2.70 -13.03
CA PHE A 94 -3.69 -2.34 -12.47
C PHE A 94 -2.72 -1.73 -13.49
N MET A 95 -2.92 -2.02 -14.79
CA MET A 95 -2.08 -1.47 -15.86
C MET A 95 -2.15 0.05 -15.96
N ARG A 96 -3.23 0.68 -15.47
CA ARG A 96 -3.38 2.14 -15.42
C ARG A 96 -2.38 2.80 -14.47
N TYR A 97 -1.98 2.09 -13.42
CA TYR A 97 -0.99 2.56 -12.42
C TYR A 97 0.42 2.11 -12.75
N ARG A 98 0.68 1.59 -13.95
CA ARG A 98 2.01 1.07 -14.33
C ARG A 98 3.10 2.13 -14.16
N LYS A 99 2.81 3.40 -14.45
CA LYS A 99 3.76 4.50 -14.27
C LYS A 99 4.10 4.69 -12.78
N ASP A 100 3.08 4.75 -11.94
CA ASP A 100 3.24 4.91 -10.49
C ASP A 100 4.02 3.72 -9.89
N PHE A 101 3.82 2.50 -10.39
CA PHE A 101 4.65 1.34 -10.04
C PHE A 101 6.11 1.48 -10.49
N ILE A 102 6.37 2.04 -11.68
CA ILE A 102 7.74 2.31 -12.16
C ILE A 102 8.43 3.31 -11.23
N ASP A 103 7.74 4.39 -10.85
CA ASP A 103 8.28 5.43 -9.97
C ASP A 103 8.62 4.84 -8.57
N LEU A 104 7.80 3.92 -8.06
CA LEU A 104 8.10 3.16 -6.85
C LEU A 104 9.33 2.26 -7.03
N CYS A 105 9.42 1.52 -8.14
CA CYS A 105 10.55 0.64 -8.44
C CYS A 105 11.87 1.40 -8.66
N ASP A 106 11.82 2.62 -9.20
CA ASP A 106 12.98 3.50 -9.34
C ASP A 106 13.47 4.03 -7.98
N GLY A 107 12.55 4.21 -7.02
CA GLY A 107 12.90 4.40 -5.62
C GLY A 107 13.61 3.17 -5.04
N LEU A 108 13.03 1.97 -5.20
CA LEU A 108 13.66 0.72 -4.74
C LEU A 108 15.03 0.48 -5.37
N LYS A 109 15.24 0.94 -6.60
CA LYS A 109 16.54 0.87 -7.29
C LYS A 109 17.60 1.73 -6.61
N ARG A 110 17.24 2.95 -6.18
CA ARG A 110 18.13 3.84 -5.42
C ARG A 110 18.52 3.24 -4.08
N ASP A 111 17.61 2.49 -3.46
CA ASP A 111 17.86 1.79 -2.20
C ASP A 111 18.60 0.45 -2.38
N GLY A 112 18.90 0.04 -3.63
CA GLY A 112 19.53 -1.25 -3.93
C GLY A 112 18.64 -2.47 -3.69
N ARG A 113 17.31 -2.29 -3.69
CA ARG A 113 16.29 -3.32 -3.39
C ARG A 113 15.44 -3.74 -4.59
N GLN A 114 15.58 -3.10 -5.75
CA GLN A 114 14.75 -3.40 -6.93
C GLN A 114 14.83 -4.86 -7.37
N GLU A 115 16.04 -5.43 -7.46
CA GLU A 115 16.23 -6.81 -7.93
C GLU A 115 15.58 -7.83 -6.99
N VAL A 116 15.67 -7.59 -5.68
CA VAL A 116 15.06 -8.43 -4.65
C VAL A 116 13.53 -8.36 -4.76
N ALA A 117 12.97 -7.16 -4.87
CA ALA A 117 11.53 -6.97 -5.08
C ALA A 117 11.05 -7.66 -6.36
N PHE A 118 11.78 -7.50 -7.48
CA PHE A 118 11.46 -8.15 -8.74
C PHE A 118 11.43 -9.67 -8.62
N ALA A 119 12.47 -10.27 -8.04
CA ALA A 119 12.55 -11.72 -7.87
C ALA A 119 11.39 -12.27 -7.01
N ILE A 120 11.05 -11.58 -5.92
CA ILE A 120 9.92 -11.95 -5.06
C ILE A 120 8.60 -11.91 -5.84
N LEU A 121 8.35 -10.81 -6.56
CA LEU A 121 7.08 -10.61 -7.26
C LEU A 121 6.94 -11.56 -8.46
N GLU A 122 8.00 -11.77 -9.23
CA GLU A 122 8.00 -12.65 -10.41
C GLU A 122 7.67 -14.10 -10.01
N LEU A 123 8.34 -14.62 -8.97
CA LEU A 123 8.15 -16.00 -8.48
C LEU A 123 6.74 -16.29 -7.97
N ASN A 124 5.99 -15.27 -7.56
CA ASN A 124 4.65 -15.41 -6.99
C ASN A 124 3.53 -14.98 -7.95
N SER A 125 3.86 -14.32 -9.06
CA SER A 125 2.87 -13.77 -10.00
C SER A 125 1.95 -14.82 -10.65
N GLU A 126 2.35 -16.09 -10.70
CA GLU A 126 1.59 -17.16 -11.36
C GLU A 126 0.96 -18.18 -10.40
N LYS A 127 1.27 -18.13 -9.11
CA LYS A 127 1.02 -19.25 -8.18
C LYS A 127 -0.31 -19.15 -7.43
N ASP A 128 -0.96 -17.99 -7.43
CA ASP A 128 -2.15 -17.77 -6.60
C ASP A 128 -3.45 -18.06 -7.36
N LYS A 129 -4.09 -19.18 -7.02
CA LYS A 129 -5.41 -19.57 -7.57
C LYS A 129 -6.56 -19.00 -6.73
N GLU A 130 -6.30 -18.61 -5.49
CA GLU A 130 -7.33 -18.21 -4.52
C GLU A 130 -7.68 -16.72 -4.67
N CYS A 131 -6.74 -15.93 -5.19
CA CYS A 131 -6.90 -14.49 -5.34
C CYS A 131 -6.87 -14.05 -6.81
N THR A 132 -8.06 -13.80 -7.38
CA THR A 132 -8.20 -13.43 -8.81
C THR A 132 -7.53 -12.09 -9.14
N ALA A 133 -7.51 -11.16 -8.19
CA ALA A 133 -6.90 -9.83 -8.35
C ALA A 133 -5.38 -9.82 -8.09
N CYS A 134 -4.83 -10.85 -7.43
CA CYS A 134 -3.40 -10.92 -7.11
C CYS A 134 -2.54 -11.04 -8.36
N ARG A 135 -2.92 -11.91 -9.30
CA ARG A 135 -2.15 -12.13 -10.52
C ARG A 135 -1.94 -10.86 -11.34
N PRO A 136 -2.98 -10.07 -11.71
CA PRO A 136 -2.77 -8.85 -12.47
C PRO A 136 -2.00 -7.78 -11.68
N LEU A 137 -2.20 -7.67 -10.37
CA LEU A 137 -1.43 -6.76 -9.51
C LEU A 137 0.07 -7.14 -9.52
N LEU A 138 0.39 -8.36 -9.11
CA LEU A 138 1.77 -8.85 -8.99
C LEU A 138 2.49 -8.83 -10.33
N ARG A 139 1.82 -9.21 -11.42
CA ARG A 139 2.41 -9.17 -12.76
C ARG A 139 2.73 -7.75 -13.21
N THR A 140 1.85 -6.80 -12.94
CA THR A 140 2.07 -5.39 -13.31
C THR A 140 3.23 -4.82 -12.50
N PHE A 141 3.27 -5.09 -11.20
CA PHE A 141 4.33 -4.60 -10.32
C PHE A 141 5.69 -5.25 -10.65
N ALA A 142 5.74 -6.57 -10.86
CA ALA A 142 6.93 -7.26 -11.32
C ALA A 142 7.44 -6.69 -12.65
N ALA A 143 6.55 -6.43 -13.61
CA ALA A 143 6.93 -5.86 -14.90
C ALA A 143 7.51 -4.43 -14.77
N ALA A 144 7.03 -3.64 -13.82
CA ALA A 144 7.57 -2.32 -13.52
C ALA A 144 8.95 -2.38 -12.84
N CYS A 145 9.18 -3.38 -11.98
CA CYS A 145 10.44 -3.56 -11.26
C CYS A 145 11.52 -4.32 -12.04
N LYS A 146 11.26 -4.69 -13.30
CA LYS A 146 12.19 -5.49 -14.10
C LYS A 146 13.51 -4.74 -14.34
N PRO A 147 14.67 -5.29 -13.93
CA PRO A 147 15.95 -4.62 -14.11
C PRO A 147 16.31 -4.48 -15.60
N ASN A 148 16.77 -3.28 -15.98
CA ASN A 148 17.17 -2.99 -17.36
C ASN A 148 18.52 -3.64 -17.68
N LYS A 149 18.50 -4.76 -18.42
CA LYS A 149 19.71 -5.49 -18.88
C LYS A 149 20.70 -4.66 -19.70
N LYS A 150 20.29 -3.48 -20.20
CA LYS A 150 21.14 -2.63 -21.07
C LYS A 150 22.21 -1.84 -20.31
N SER A 151 22.16 -1.77 -18.98
CA SER A 151 23.11 -0.98 -18.18
C SER A 151 24.50 -1.62 -18.07
N THR A 152 24.67 -2.90 -18.36
CA THR A 152 25.96 -3.60 -18.23
C THR A 152 26.84 -3.54 -19.48
N ARG A 153 26.38 -2.95 -20.59
CA ARG A 153 27.11 -2.96 -21.88
C ARG A 153 27.96 -1.72 -22.17
N LYS A 154 28.04 -0.74 -21.26
CA LYS A 154 28.79 0.52 -21.47
C LYS A 154 30.09 0.66 -20.66
N LEU A 155 30.63 -0.44 -20.11
CA LEU A 155 31.98 -0.47 -19.52
C LEU A 155 32.95 -1.33 -20.35
N LYS A 156 32.84 -1.31 -21.68
CA LYS A 156 33.65 -2.15 -22.58
C LYS A 156 34.25 -1.38 -23.77
N HIS A 157 34.73 -0.16 -23.53
CA HIS A 157 35.60 0.57 -24.46
C HIS A 157 36.70 1.35 -23.73
N SER A 158 37.52 0.63 -22.96
CA SER A 158 38.87 1.05 -22.59
C SER A 158 39.77 -0.19 -22.64
N ALA A 159 39.94 -0.73 -23.85
CA ALA A 159 40.83 -1.85 -24.11
C ALA A 159 42.23 -1.30 -24.36
N ASP A 160 42.99 -1.09 -23.28
CA ASP A 160 44.43 -1.35 -23.28
C ASP A 160 44.95 -1.27 -21.84
N HIS A 161 44.82 -2.35 -21.06
CA HIS A 161 45.76 -2.70 -20.00
C HIS A 161 45.48 -4.13 -19.52
N LYS A 162 46.43 -4.99 -19.81
CA LYS A 162 46.56 -6.38 -19.35
C LYS A 162 46.81 -6.36 -17.83
N LYS A 163 45.76 -6.29 -17.02
CA LYS A 163 45.80 -6.50 -15.57
C LYS A 163 44.87 -7.64 -15.19
N GLU A 164 45.29 -8.37 -14.17
CA GLU A 164 44.64 -9.53 -13.53
C GLU A 164 43.12 -9.42 -13.38
N PRO A 165 42.41 -10.55 -13.20
CA PRO A 165 41.00 -10.55 -12.84
C PRO A 165 40.81 -9.85 -11.48
N GLU A 166 40.65 -8.52 -11.53
CA GLU A 166 40.12 -7.74 -10.42
C GLU A 166 38.77 -8.35 -10.05
N ALA A 167 38.74 -8.95 -8.86
CA ALA A 167 37.54 -9.38 -8.18
C ALA A 167 36.46 -8.33 -8.44
N ILE A 168 35.32 -8.78 -8.98
CA ILE A 168 34.15 -7.94 -9.21
C ILE A 168 33.94 -7.17 -7.92
N ASN A 169 34.38 -5.92 -7.94
CA ASN A 169 34.22 -5.01 -6.84
C ASN A 169 32.74 -4.68 -6.94
N HIS A 170 31.93 -5.54 -6.32
CA HIS A 170 30.61 -5.23 -5.84
C HIS A 170 30.83 -4.02 -4.96
N GLN A 171 30.93 -2.83 -5.57
CA GLN A 171 30.78 -1.55 -4.92
C GLN A 171 29.63 -1.79 -3.98
N ALA A 172 29.93 -1.85 -2.68
CA ALA A 172 29.00 -2.29 -1.68
C ALA A 172 27.85 -1.30 -1.76
N VAL A 173 26.81 -1.65 -2.54
CA VAL A 173 25.62 -0.85 -2.66
C VAL A 173 25.13 -0.84 -1.24
N PHE A 174 25.25 0.31 -0.58
CA PHE A 174 24.92 0.44 0.83
C PHE A 174 23.43 0.18 0.92
N ARG A 175 23.08 -1.07 1.26
CA ARG A 175 21.70 -1.52 1.31
C ARG A 175 21.10 -0.88 2.53
N GLN A 176 20.29 0.15 2.30
CA GLN A 176 19.58 0.80 3.40
C GLN A 176 18.68 -0.22 4.09
N ARG A 177 18.68 -0.17 5.43
CA ARG A 177 17.84 -1.02 6.26
C ARG A 177 16.38 -0.56 6.23
N LEU A 178 16.16 0.74 6.08
CA LEU A 178 14.85 1.38 5.97
C LEU A 178 14.63 1.98 4.58
N PRO A 179 13.39 2.04 4.09
CA PRO A 179 13.05 2.69 2.83
C PRO A 179 13.32 4.19 2.87
N ASN A 180 13.88 4.71 1.78
CA ASN A 180 14.02 6.15 1.60
C ASN A 180 12.65 6.84 1.59
N LEU A 181 12.60 8.11 2.03
CA LEU A 181 11.39 8.92 2.02
C LEU A 181 10.68 8.94 0.65
N ALA A 182 11.43 9.01 -0.45
CA ALA A 182 10.87 8.98 -1.79
C ALA A 182 10.14 7.65 -2.12
N VAL A 183 10.62 6.52 -1.58
CA VAL A 183 9.95 5.23 -1.73
C VAL A 183 8.64 5.22 -0.94
N ILE A 184 8.67 5.76 0.28
CA ILE A 184 7.50 5.89 1.16
C ILE A 184 6.44 6.76 0.50
N ASP A 185 6.81 7.96 0.02
CA ASP A 185 5.89 8.90 -0.62
C ASP A 185 5.26 8.29 -1.87
N ASN A 186 6.06 7.66 -2.73
CA ASN A 186 5.57 6.98 -3.94
C ASN A 186 4.60 5.85 -3.58
N ALA A 187 4.89 5.07 -2.54
CA ALA A 187 3.97 4.03 -2.06
C ALA A 187 2.65 4.65 -1.56
N LEU A 188 2.71 5.63 -0.66
CA LEU A 188 1.52 6.28 -0.12
C LEU A 188 0.62 6.86 -1.21
N GLN A 189 1.20 7.56 -2.18
CA GLN A 189 0.47 8.13 -3.31
C GLN A 189 -0.16 7.06 -4.20
N LEU A 190 0.61 6.02 -4.57
CA LEU A 190 0.13 4.91 -5.39
C LEU A 190 -1.06 4.19 -4.73
N PHE A 191 -0.93 3.77 -3.47
CA PHE A 191 -1.96 2.97 -2.82
C PHE A 191 -3.19 3.79 -2.45
N ARG A 192 -3.03 5.08 -2.14
CA ARG A 192 -4.17 6.01 -2.03
C ARG A 192 -4.91 6.12 -3.34
N LYS A 193 -4.20 6.39 -4.44
CA LYS A 193 -4.78 6.53 -5.78
C LYS A 193 -5.54 5.28 -6.21
N ILE A 194 -4.97 4.08 -5.98
CA ILE A 194 -5.69 2.84 -6.24
C ILE A 194 -6.96 2.76 -5.37
N GLY A 195 -6.87 3.03 -4.07
CA GLY A 195 -8.05 3.02 -3.19
C GLY A 195 -9.16 3.96 -3.69
N ASP A 196 -8.79 5.18 -4.06
CA ASP A 196 -9.72 6.22 -4.50
C ASP A 196 -10.43 5.86 -5.82
N ASP A 197 -9.73 5.19 -6.74
CA ASP A 197 -10.23 4.81 -8.07
C ASP A 197 -11.01 3.49 -8.08
N VAL A 198 -11.01 2.71 -7.00
CA VAL A 198 -11.70 1.41 -6.95
C VAL A 198 -13.19 1.58 -6.67
N ASP A 199 -14.01 1.08 -7.60
CA ASP A 199 -15.45 0.94 -7.36
C ASP A 199 -15.70 0.07 -6.13
N GLY A 200 -16.64 0.47 -5.27
CA GLY A 200 -16.94 -0.24 -4.02
C GLY A 200 -17.29 -1.74 -4.20
N GLU A 201 -17.74 -2.16 -5.37
CA GLU A 201 -18.00 -3.58 -5.70
C GLU A 201 -16.70 -4.41 -5.77
N PHE A 202 -15.60 -3.82 -6.27
CA PHE A 202 -14.31 -4.50 -6.46
C PHE A 202 -13.33 -4.30 -5.30
N LEU A 203 -13.66 -3.41 -4.36
CA LEU A 203 -12.81 -3.07 -3.23
C LEU A 203 -12.35 -4.30 -2.41
N PRO A 204 -13.20 -5.29 -2.10
CA PRO A 204 -12.76 -6.47 -1.34
C PRO A 204 -11.66 -7.26 -2.05
N ASP A 205 -11.81 -7.48 -3.37
CA ASP A 205 -10.85 -8.24 -4.16
C ASP A 205 -9.50 -7.50 -4.27
N VAL A 206 -9.54 -6.16 -4.40
CA VAL A 206 -8.32 -5.34 -4.42
C VAL A 206 -7.61 -5.35 -3.06
N LEU A 207 -8.35 -5.22 -1.96
CA LEU A 207 -7.78 -5.30 -0.61
C LEU A 207 -7.16 -6.68 -0.34
N GLN A 208 -7.83 -7.76 -0.74
CA GLN A 208 -7.28 -9.11 -0.66
C GLN A 208 -5.98 -9.24 -1.47
N ALA A 209 -5.92 -8.64 -2.66
CA ALA A 209 -4.70 -8.64 -3.47
C ALA A 209 -3.53 -7.93 -2.79
N PHE A 210 -3.81 -6.81 -2.10
CA PHE A 210 -2.80 -6.11 -1.32
C PHE A 210 -2.36 -6.89 -0.09
N ASP A 211 -3.28 -7.52 0.65
CA ASP A 211 -2.93 -8.42 1.76
C ASP A 211 -1.96 -9.50 1.32
N ARG A 212 -2.27 -10.13 0.19
CA ARG A 212 -1.45 -11.20 -0.35
C ARG A 212 -0.08 -10.71 -0.80
N MET A 213 -0.02 -9.56 -1.48
CA MET A 213 1.24 -8.94 -1.87
C MET A 213 2.09 -8.56 -0.66
N GLN A 214 1.49 -8.04 0.42
CA GLN A 214 2.21 -7.74 1.66
C GLN A 214 2.81 -9.00 2.28
N GLN A 215 2.05 -10.09 2.39
CA GLN A 215 2.55 -11.38 2.87
C GLN A 215 3.73 -11.89 2.03
N ILE A 216 3.64 -11.77 0.70
CA ILE A 216 4.71 -12.16 -0.22
C ILE A 216 5.96 -11.29 0.01
N LEU A 217 5.78 -9.97 0.19
CA LEU A 217 6.87 -9.04 0.44
C LEU A 217 7.46 -9.17 1.85
N THR A 218 6.81 -9.80 2.82
CA THR A 218 7.36 -10.00 4.18
C THR A 218 7.85 -11.42 4.48
N TRP A 219 7.53 -12.40 3.62
CA TRP A 219 7.98 -13.80 3.73
C TRP A 219 9.48 -14.04 3.99
N GLU A 220 9.89 -14.48 5.16
CA GLU A 220 11.31 -14.51 5.57
C GLU A 220 12.23 -15.47 4.79
N LYS A 221 11.70 -16.55 4.20
CA LYS A 221 12.51 -17.62 3.62
C LYS A 221 13.45 -17.11 2.52
N GLY A 222 14.75 -17.26 2.73
CA GLY A 222 15.79 -16.93 1.75
C GLY A 222 16.17 -15.45 1.71
N ARG A 223 15.84 -14.67 2.74
CA ARG A 223 16.13 -13.24 2.83
C ARG A 223 17.00 -12.88 4.02
N THR A 224 17.71 -11.77 3.89
CA THR A 224 18.47 -11.19 4.99
C THR A 224 17.53 -10.47 5.96
N ALA A 225 17.89 -10.39 7.25
CA ALA A 225 17.10 -9.67 8.25
C ALA A 225 16.81 -8.22 7.85
N GLY A 226 17.79 -7.54 7.24
CA GLY A 226 17.62 -6.18 6.74
C GLY A 226 16.65 -6.07 5.55
N GLU A 227 16.47 -7.12 4.73
CA GLU A 227 15.44 -7.13 3.67
C GLU A 227 14.05 -7.34 4.26
N VAL A 228 13.93 -8.27 5.21
CA VAL A 228 12.66 -8.52 5.90
C VAL A 228 12.17 -7.24 6.58
N GLU A 229 13.04 -6.56 7.31
CA GLU A 229 12.72 -5.29 7.97
C GLU A 229 12.35 -4.20 6.97
N TYR A 230 13.16 -4.02 5.91
CA TYR A 230 12.89 -3.02 4.87
C TYR A 230 11.49 -3.19 4.27
N PHE A 231 11.15 -4.41 3.85
CA PHE A 231 9.84 -4.68 3.23
C PHE A 231 8.70 -4.68 4.26
N SER A 232 8.95 -5.05 5.52
CA SER A 232 7.98 -4.89 6.61
C SER A 232 7.62 -3.41 6.84
N THR A 233 8.63 -2.54 6.89
CA THR A 233 8.40 -1.09 6.97
C THR A 233 7.65 -0.58 5.74
N LEU A 234 8.08 -0.95 4.54
CA LEU A 234 7.44 -0.52 3.31
C LEU A 234 5.96 -0.95 3.25
N THR A 235 5.65 -2.20 3.57
CA THR A 235 4.27 -2.73 3.57
C THR A 235 3.37 -2.02 4.59
N THR A 236 3.92 -1.57 5.72
CA THR A 236 3.19 -0.73 6.68
C THR A 236 2.71 0.59 6.04
N TYR A 237 3.55 1.24 5.25
CA TYR A 237 3.18 2.46 4.53
C TYR A 237 2.24 2.19 3.35
N MET A 238 2.36 1.04 2.70
CA MET A 238 1.41 0.61 1.64
C MET A 238 0.00 0.37 2.21
N ASP A 239 -0.11 -0.20 3.42
CA ASP A 239 -1.39 -0.49 4.06
C ASP A 239 -2.05 0.74 4.69
N ALA A 240 -1.26 1.74 5.12
CA ALA A 240 -1.75 2.95 5.77
C ALA A 240 -2.95 3.62 5.05
N PRO A 241 -2.89 3.95 3.73
CA PRO A 241 -4.02 4.54 3.04
C PRO A 241 -5.22 3.58 2.87
N LEU A 242 -5.02 2.27 3.00
CA LEU A 242 -6.03 1.23 2.81
C LEU A 242 -6.84 0.94 4.09
N LYS A 243 -6.35 1.33 5.27
CA LYS A 243 -7.04 1.10 6.55
C LYS A 243 -8.44 1.68 6.59
N ASP A 244 -8.62 2.88 6.04
CA ASP A 244 -9.94 3.53 6.00
C ASP A 244 -10.90 2.84 5.03
N TYR A 245 -10.38 2.23 3.95
CA TYR A 245 -11.18 1.41 3.04
C TYR A 245 -11.69 0.14 3.74
N ARG A 246 -10.83 -0.56 4.50
CA ARG A 246 -11.24 -1.72 5.31
C ARG A 246 -12.31 -1.37 6.33
N ARG A 247 -12.14 -0.25 7.04
CA ARG A 247 -13.14 0.25 8.01
C ARG A 247 -14.48 0.59 7.36
N ARG A 248 -14.47 1.15 6.15
CA ARG A 248 -15.71 1.41 5.38
C ARG A 248 -16.38 0.10 4.96
N LEU A 249 -15.61 -0.86 4.47
CA LEU A 249 -16.13 -2.16 4.05
C LEU A 249 -16.80 -2.90 5.22
N LYS A 250 -16.11 -2.98 6.37
CA LYS A 250 -16.66 -3.60 7.59
C LYS A 250 -18.01 -2.97 8.01
N ARG A 251 -18.10 -1.64 8.02
CA ARG A 251 -19.35 -0.93 8.33
C ARG A 251 -20.48 -1.23 7.33
N GLN A 252 -20.16 -1.40 6.05
CA GLN A 252 -21.15 -1.78 5.04
C GLN A 252 -21.67 -3.21 5.23
N GLU A 253 -20.79 -4.14 5.62
CA GLU A 253 -21.17 -5.52 5.91
C GLU A 253 -22.06 -5.61 7.16
N GLU A 254 -21.69 -4.92 8.23
CA GLU A 254 -22.49 -4.83 9.46
C GLU A 254 -23.87 -4.22 9.18
N ALA A 255 -23.93 -3.12 8.41
CA ALA A 255 -25.19 -2.48 8.05
C ALA A 255 -26.10 -3.40 7.20
N LYS A 256 -25.53 -4.19 6.28
CA LYS A 256 -26.27 -5.17 5.49
C LYS A 256 -26.78 -6.33 6.35
N GLY A 257 -25.97 -6.81 7.30
CA GLY A 257 -26.38 -7.85 8.25
C GLY A 257 -27.57 -7.42 9.11
N LEU A 258 -27.55 -6.19 9.61
CA LEU A 258 -28.68 -5.62 10.37
C LEU A 258 -29.96 -5.50 9.51
N GLN A 259 -29.84 -5.12 8.25
CA GLN A 259 -30.98 -5.05 7.33
C GLN A 259 -31.58 -6.42 7.05
N GLN A 260 -30.75 -7.46 6.90
CA GLN A 260 -31.21 -8.84 6.70
C GLN A 260 -31.91 -9.39 7.95
N ALA A 261 -31.31 -9.20 9.13
CA ALA A 261 -31.91 -9.62 10.39
C ALA A 261 -33.28 -8.97 10.65
N ASN A 262 -33.44 -7.69 10.27
CA ASN A 262 -34.73 -7.00 10.35
C ASN A 262 -35.76 -7.47 9.31
N GLN A 263 -35.34 -8.08 8.20
CA GLN A 263 -36.25 -8.65 7.21
C GLN A 263 -36.74 -10.04 7.61
N GLU A 264 -35.95 -10.79 8.39
CA GLU A 264 -36.29 -12.14 8.87
C GLU A 264 -37.21 -12.12 10.11
N SER A 265 -37.32 -10.99 10.79
CA SER A 265 -38.18 -10.82 11.97
C SER A 265 -39.61 -10.36 11.66
N LEU A 266 -39.95 -10.16 10.38
CA LEU A 266 -41.27 -9.78 9.87
C LEU A 266 -41.97 -10.97 9.22
#